data_AF-A0A925J7F6-F1
#
_entry.id   AF-A0A925J7F6-F1
#
_cell.length_a   1.000
_cell.length_b   1.000
_cell.length_c   1.000
_cell.angle_alpha   90.00
_cell.angle_beta   90.00
_cell.angle_gamma   90.00
#
_symmetry.space_group_name_H-M   'P 1'
#
loop_
_entity.id
_entity.type
_entity.pdbx_description
1 polymer ?
#
loop_
_entity_poly.entity_id
_entity_poly.type
_entity_poly.pdbx_seq_one_letter_code
_entity_poly.pdbx_strand_id
1 'polypeptide(L)' 'MGKFNDLDLENWRECEVNTDSLWLIGERDKSGKHKNVYHGNFIPQIPQKLIPRYTKRNDGVFEPDRGSGMTVFVCIVYC' A
#
# COMPACT_ATOMS: atom_id res chain seq x y z
N MET A 1 3.00 23.18 -8.34
CA MET A 1 3.32 22.00 -7.51
C MET A 1 3.48 20.81 -8.46
N GLY A 2 4.58 20.07 -8.41
CA GLY A 2 4.72 18.85 -9.23
C GLY A 2 3.76 17.74 -8.77
N LYS A 3 3.41 16.82 -9.66
CA LYS A 3 2.66 15.60 -9.29
C LYS A 3 3.50 14.81 -8.27
N PHE A 4 2.90 14.29 -7.20
CA PHE A 4 3.60 13.60 -6.11
C PHE A 4 3.42 12.08 -6.14
N ASN A 5 2.58 11.57 -7.03
CA ASN A 5 2.37 10.14 -7.26
C ASN A 5 2.22 9.87 -8.77
N ASP A 6 2.14 8.60 -9.14
CA ASP A 6 1.98 8.18 -10.54
C ASP A 6 0.51 7.95 -10.95
N LEU A 7 -0.45 8.16 -10.04
CA LEU A 7 -1.88 7.88 -10.25
C LEU A 7 -2.51 8.79 -11.32
N ASP A 8 -3.30 8.22 -12.23
CA ASP A 8 -4.13 8.99 -13.14
C ASP A 8 -5.48 9.34 -12.50
N LEU A 9 -5.58 10.56 -11.96
CA LEU A 9 -6.79 11.03 -11.30
C LEU A 9 -7.88 11.46 -12.29
N GLU A 10 -7.55 11.69 -13.56
CA GLU A 10 -8.56 11.98 -14.59
C GLU A 10 -9.41 10.72 -14.85
N ASN A 11 -8.79 9.55 -14.79
CA ASN A 11 -9.42 8.23 -14.91
C ASN A 11 -9.42 7.46 -13.59
N TRP A 12 -9.69 8.14 -12.47
CA TRP A 12 -9.56 7.57 -11.11
C TRP A 12 -10.38 6.29 -10.86
N ARG A 13 -11.47 6.07 -11.59
CA ARG A 13 -12.31 4.87 -11.46
C ARG A 13 -11.62 3.60 -11.97
N GLU A 14 -10.64 3.76 -12.85
CA GLU A 14 -9.84 2.68 -13.42
C GLU A 14 -8.55 2.44 -12.61
N CYS A 15 -8.27 3.29 -11.62
CA CYS A 15 -7.12 3.11 -10.75
C CYS A 15 -7.29 1.86 -9.87
N GLU A 16 -6.24 1.05 -9.80
CA GLU A 16 -6.17 -0.08 -8.86
C GLU A 16 -6.23 0.39 -7.40
N VAL A 17 -5.86 1.64 -7.15
CA VAL A 17 -5.86 2.27 -5.82
C VAL A 17 -7.20 2.94 -5.58
N ASN A 18 -7.93 2.47 -4.57
CA ASN A 18 -9.08 3.20 -4.03
C ASN A 18 -8.60 4.60 -3.65
N THR A 19 -9.25 5.66 -4.16
CA THR A 19 -8.92 7.06 -3.87
C THR A 19 -9.74 7.65 -2.71
N ASP A 20 -10.76 6.93 -2.26
CA ASP A 20 -11.63 7.27 -1.13
C ASP A 20 -10.99 6.76 0.19
N SER A 21 -11.83 6.41 1.15
CA SER A 21 -11.45 5.97 2.48
C SER A 21 -10.79 4.59 2.53
N LEU A 22 -9.69 4.48 3.26
CA LEU A 22 -9.06 3.20 3.61
C LEU A 22 -9.89 2.39 4.62
N TRP A 23 -10.98 2.94 5.16
CA TRP A 23 -11.95 2.21 5.97
C TRP A 23 -12.89 1.35 5.11
N LEU A 24 -12.93 1.59 3.79
CA LEU A 24 -13.70 0.81 2.81
C LEU A 24 -12.85 -0.33 2.23
N ILE A 25 -12.25 -1.12 3.10
CA ILE A 25 -11.51 -2.34 2.75
C ILE A 25 -12.22 -3.55 3.37
N GLY A 26 -12.27 -4.64 2.61
CA GLY A 26 -12.88 -5.90 3.06
C GLY A 26 -12.05 -6.61 4.13
N GLU A 27 -12.35 -7.88 4.37
CA GLU A 27 -11.59 -8.70 5.32
C GLU A 27 -10.09 -8.70 4.98
N ARG A 28 -9.25 -8.69 6.01
CA ARG A 28 -7.78 -8.81 5.88
C ARG A 28 -7.42 -9.97 4.97
N ASP A 29 -6.63 -9.70 3.94
CA ASP A 29 -6.13 -10.75 3.07
C ASP A 29 -5.20 -11.69 3.87
N LYS A 30 -5.42 -12.99 3.71
CA LYS A 30 -4.68 -14.09 4.35
C LYS A 30 -3.93 -14.93 3.32
N SER A 31 -4.02 -14.58 2.03
CA SER A 31 -3.38 -15.29 0.93
C SER A 31 -1.85 -15.16 0.96
N GLY A 32 -1.15 -16.09 0.29
CA GLY A 32 0.30 -16.01 0.07
C GLY A 32 1.15 -15.81 1.33
N LYS A 33 1.99 -14.77 1.33
CA LYS A 33 2.89 -14.41 2.45
C LYS A 33 2.18 -13.66 3.58
N HIS A 34 0.88 -13.41 3.48
CA HIS A 34 0.08 -12.68 4.48
C HIS A 34 -0.43 -13.55 5.64
N LYS A 35 0.11 -14.75 5.80
CA LYS A 35 -0.19 -15.60 6.96
C LYS A 35 0.12 -14.83 8.24
N ASN A 36 -0.82 -14.82 9.17
CA ASN A 36 -0.74 -14.10 10.43
C ASN A 36 0.15 -14.86 11.44
N VAL A 37 1.39 -15.16 11.05
CA VAL A 37 2.32 -15.98 11.83
C VAL A 37 3.04 -15.15 12.91
N TYR A 38 3.07 -13.83 12.76
CA TYR A 38 3.74 -12.91 13.66
C TYR A 38 2.75 -11.89 14.25
N HIS A 39 2.86 -11.66 15.55
CA HIS A 39 2.17 -10.54 16.21
C HIS A 39 2.68 -9.21 15.63
N GLY A 40 1.76 -8.27 15.40
CA GLY A 40 2.08 -6.98 14.76
C GLY A 40 1.85 -6.93 13.24
N ASN A 41 1.37 -8.02 12.62
CA ASN A 41 1.01 -8.00 11.21
C ASN A 41 -0.25 -7.17 10.97
N PHE A 42 -0.08 -5.98 10.42
CA PHE A 42 -1.20 -5.15 9.98
C PHE A 42 -1.82 -5.63 8.66
N ILE A 43 -2.94 -5.01 8.27
CA ILE A 43 -3.73 -5.40 7.11
C ILE A 43 -2.96 -5.06 5.82
N PRO A 44 -2.58 -6.02 4.97
CA PRO A 44 -1.75 -5.79 3.77
C PRO A 44 -2.42 -4.89 2.73
N GLN A 45 -3.75 -4.79 2.75
CA GLN A 45 -4.46 -3.88 1.87
C GLN A 45 -4.23 -2.40 2.20
N ILE A 46 -3.95 -2.05 3.47
CA ILE A 46 -3.64 -0.66 3.85
C ILE A 46 -2.39 -0.14 3.11
N PRO A 47 -1.20 -0.77 3.21
CA PRO A 47 0.00 -0.27 2.55
C PRO A 47 -0.12 -0.35 1.03
N GLN A 48 -0.78 -1.38 0.47
CA GLN A 48 -1.05 -1.49 -0.97
C GLN A 48 -1.81 -0.29 -1.53
N LYS A 49 -2.72 0.28 -0.74
CA LYS A 49 -3.50 1.46 -1.14
C LYS A 49 -2.83 2.77 -0.71
N LEU A 50 -2.07 2.78 0.38
CA LEU A 50 -1.48 3.99 0.96
C LEU A 50 -0.21 4.42 0.25
N ILE A 51 0.73 3.50 -0.01
CA ILE A 51 2.04 3.84 -0.60
C ILE A 51 1.87 4.54 -1.96
N PRO A 52 1.14 3.97 -2.94
CA PRO A 52 1.06 4.58 -4.27
C PRO A 52 0.25 5.90 -4.29
N ARG A 53 -0.50 6.21 -3.22
CA ARG A 53 -1.14 7.53 -3.08
C ARG A 53 -0.11 8.64 -2.85
N TYR A 54 1.01 8.34 -2.21
CA TYR A 54 1.94 9.35 -1.70
C TYR A 54 3.39 9.18 -2.17
N THR A 55 3.64 8.20 -3.05
CA THR A 55 4.96 7.95 -3.62
C THR A 55 4.86 7.74 -5.13
N LYS A 56 6.02 7.84 -5.78
CA LYS A 56 6.25 7.39 -7.15
C LYS A 56 7.19 6.20 -7.17
N ARG A 57 7.30 5.58 -8.34
CA ARG A 57 8.37 4.64 -8.60
C ARG A 57 9.74 5.31 -8.38
N ASN A 58 10.60 4.60 -7.66
CA ASN A 58 11.92 4.96 -7.16
C ASN A 58 11.94 5.94 -5.96
N ASP A 59 10.80 6.26 -5.35
CA ASP A 59 10.80 7.03 -4.10
C ASP A 59 11.19 6.15 -2.90
N GLY A 60 11.87 6.76 -1.93
CA GLY A 60 12.19 6.12 -0.67
C GLY A 60 11.02 6.14 0.31
N VAL A 61 10.68 4.99 0.88
CA VAL A 61 9.70 4.87 1.98
C VAL A 61 10.43 4.55 3.28
N PHE A 62 10.24 5.40 4.29
CA PHE A 62 10.76 5.17 5.63
C PHE A 62 9.67 4.56 6.52
N GLU A 63 9.94 3.35 7.03
CA GLU A 63 9.07 2.64 7.96
C GLU A 63 9.84 2.40 9.27
N PRO A 64 9.43 3.01 10.41
CA PRO A 64 10.12 2.85 11.68
C PRO A 64 9.79 1.53 12.39
N ASP A 65 8.72 0.84 12.01
CA ASP A 65 8.32 -0.45 12.55
C ASP A 65 8.34 -1.52 11.47
N ARG A 66 9.29 -2.44 11.56
CA ARG A 66 9.42 -3.55 10.63
C ARG A 66 8.90 -4.81 11.32
N GLY A 67 7.57 -4.99 11.35
CA GLY A 67 6.91 -6.24 11.75
C GLY A 67 7.33 -7.43 10.86
N SER A 68 6.40 -8.16 10.23
CA SER A 68 6.80 -9.21 9.27
C SER A 68 7.31 -8.69 7.90
N GLY A 69 7.71 -7.42 7.80
CA GLY A 69 8.18 -6.81 6.55
C GLY A 69 7.09 -6.58 5.50
N MET A 70 5.86 -6.28 5.93
CA MET A 70 4.72 -6.12 5.02
C MET A 70 4.84 -4.91 4.10
N THR A 71 5.24 -3.77 4.65
CA THR A 71 5.44 -2.53 3.90
C THR A 71 6.59 -2.69 2.91
N VAL A 72 7.70 -3.31 3.31
CA VAL A 72 8.82 -3.64 2.41
C VAL A 72 8.35 -4.46 1.19
N PHE A 73 7.53 -5.49 1.42
CA PHE A 73 6.99 -6.30 0.33
C PHE A 73 6.15 -5.46 -0.65
N VAL A 74 5.34 -4.54 -0.14
CA VAL A 74 4.54 -3.63 -0.98
C VAL A 74 5.45 -2.64 -1.73
N CYS A 75 6.44 -2.04 -1.07
CA CYS A 75 7.37 -1.12 -1.73
C CYS A 75 8.13 -1.78 -2.89
N ILE A 76 8.48 -3.06 -2.82
CA ILE A 76 9.12 -3.76 -3.94
C ILE A 76 8.24 -3.76 -5.21
N VAL A 77 6.92 -3.72 -5.05
CA VAL A 77 5.96 -3.74 -6.17
C VAL A 77 5.68 -2.32 -6.69
N TYR A 78 5.51 -1.36 -5.77
CA TYR A 78 4.98 -0.03 -6.08
C TYR A 78 5.99 1.12 -6.06
N CYS A 79 7.17 0.91 -5.47
CA CYS A 79 8.28 1.87 -5.47
C CYS A 79 9.41 1.40 -6.39
#